data_AF-A0A4Q3CLY5-F1
#
_entry.id   AF-A0A4Q3CLY5-F1
#
_cell.length_a   1.000
_cell.length_b   1.000
_cell.length_c   1.000
_cell.angle_alpha   90.00
_cell.angle_beta   90.00
_cell.angle_gamma   90.00
#
_symmetry.space_group_name_H-M   'P 1'
#
loop_
_entity.id
_entity.type
_entity.pdbx_description
1 polymer ?
#
loop_
_entity_poly.entity_id
_entity_poly.type
_entity_poly.pdbx_seq_one_letter_code
_entity_poly.pdbx_strand_id
1 'polypeptide(L)'
;AEWIGKDQETCLIYSRPPEQWAQIIQDYVKEKSLYNMILTFYELLEGEETQGREFHQLDEIIFLKALKILEKSGKAAVIEIDGNKGVKFV
;
A
#
# COMPACT_ATOMS: atom_id res chain seq x y z
N ALA A 1 -11.33 -9.61 11.33
CA ALA A 1 -12.36 -9.05 10.43
C ALA A 1 -12.82 -7.74 11.04
N GLU A 2 -12.68 -6.64 10.30
CA GLU A 2 -13.14 -5.31 10.73
C GLU A 2 -14.28 -4.89 9.78
N TRP A 3 -15.42 -4.53 10.35
CA TRP A 3 -16.66 -4.31 9.60
C TRP A 3 -16.77 -2.83 9.20
N ILE A 4 -16.98 -2.57 7.91
CA ILE A 4 -17.27 -1.23 7.40
C ILE A 4 -18.57 -1.32 6.59
N GLY A 5 -19.66 -0.76 7.10
CA GLY A 5 -20.91 -0.58 6.37
C GLY A 5 -22.15 -1.04 7.13
N LYS A 6 -23.18 -0.19 7.13
CA LYS A 6 -24.50 -0.42 7.76
C LYS A 6 -25.45 -1.23 6.85
N ASP A 7 -25.02 -1.53 5.64
CA ASP A 7 -25.71 -2.33 4.64
C ASP A 7 -24.82 -3.52 4.26
N GLN A 8 -25.35 -4.72 4.50
CA GLN A 8 -24.64 -6.00 4.57
C GLN A 8 -24.23 -6.56 3.19
N GLU A 9 -23.47 -5.83 2.37
CA GLU A 9 -23.18 -6.28 0.99
C GLU A 9 -21.70 -6.21 0.56
N THR A 10 -20.75 -6.04 1.47
CA THR A 10 -19.33 -6.18 1.13
C THR A 10 -18.51 -6.76 2.28
N CYS A 11 -18.21 -8.06 2.21
CA CYS A 11 -17.23 -8.68 3.11
C CYS A 11 -15.84 -8.58 2.46
N LEU A 12 -14.98 -7.71 3.01
CA LEU A 12 -13.54 -7.73 2.71
C LEU A 12 -12.95 -9.01 3.33
N ILE A 13 -12.93 -10.09 2.55
CA ILE A 13 -12.16 -11.28 2.89
C ILE A 13 -10.69 -10.91 2.71
N TYR A 14 -10.05 -10.49 3.80
CA TYR A 14 -8.61 -10.28 3.81
C TYR A 14 -7.91 -11.62 3.60
N SER A 15 -7.37 -11.84 2.40
CA SER A 15 -6.47 -12.97 2.14
C SER A 15 -5.22 -12.91 3.05
N ARG A 16 -4.81 -11.68 3.42
CA ARG A 16 -3.74 -11.37 4.39
C ARG A 16 -4.02 -10.08 5.17
N PRO A 17 -3.55 -9.95 6.43
CA PRO A 17 -3.71 -8.73 7.22
C PRO A 17 -2.90 -7.56 6.65
N PRO A 18 -3.34 -6.29 6.88
CA PRO A 18 -2.66 -5.10 6.36
C PRO A 18 -1.22 -4.94 6.85
N GLU A 19 -0.89 -5.49 8.02
CA GLU A 19 0.48 -5.54 8.55
C GLU A 19 1.42 -6.38 7.68
N GLN A 20 0.94 -7.50 7.15
CA GLN A 20 1.75 -8.31 6.23
C GLN A 20 1.95 -7.60 4.90
N TRP A 21 0.92 -6.91 4.39
CA TRP A 21 1.07 -6.08 3.19
C TRP A 21 2.12 -4.98 3.39
N ALA A 22 2.12 -4.32 4.55
CA ALA A 22 3.13 -3.34 4.89
C ALA A 22 4.55 -3.94 4.84
N GLN A 23 4.73 -5.17 5.34
CA GLN A 23 6.01 -5.86 5.28
C GLN A 23 6.42 -6.24 3.86
N ILE A 24 5.50 -6.74 3.02
CA ILE A 24 5.78 -7.09 1.61
C ILE A 24 6.19 -5.84 0.82
N ILE A 25 5.46 -4.73 0.99
CA ILE A 25 5.78 -3.46 0.33
C ILE A 25 7.15 -2.95 0.81
N GLN A 26 7.42 -3.03 2.11
CA GLN A 26 8.72 -2.63 2.65
C GLN A 26 9.86 -3.47 2.09
N ASP A 27 9.68 -4.79 1.97
CA ASP A 27 10.69 -5.70 1.43
C ASP A 27 10.97 -5.39 -0.04
N TYR A 28 9.93 -5.11 -0.83
CA TYR A 28 10.07 -4.65 -2.21
C TYR A 28 10.88 -3.35 -2.32
N VAL A 29 10.55 -2.34 -1.51
CA VAL A 29 11.27 -1.05 -1.47
C VAL A 29 12.73 -1.27 -1.11
N LYS A 30 13.02 -2.20 -0.20
CA LYS A 30 14.38 -2.58 0.19
C LYS A 30 15.13 -3.27 -0.94
N GLU A 31 14.50 -4.25 -1.58
CA GLU A 31 15.08 -5.03 -2.68
C GLU A 31 15.43 -4.12 -3.86
N LYS A 32 14.53 -3.21 -4.22
CA LYS A 32 14.70 -2.24 -5.31
C LYS A 32 15.45 -0.97 -4.92
N SER A 33 15.85 -0.83 -3.65
CA SER A 33 16.52 0.36 -3.11
C SER A 33 15.77 1.67 -3.39
N LEU A 34 14.45 1.67 -3.25
CA LEU A 34 13.57 2.81 -3.55
C LEU A 34 13.48 3.83 -2.39
N TYR A 35 14.48 3.84 -1.52
CA TYR A 35 14.53 4.71 -0.35
C TYR A 35 14.65 6.18 -0.76
N ASN A 36 13.97 7.04 -0.01
CA ASN A 36 13.94 8.49 -0.21
C ASN A 36 13.38 8.94 -1.57
N MET A 37 12.76 8.03 -2.33
CA MET A 37 12.01 8.34 -3.55
C MET A 37 10.52 8.48 -3.27
N ILE A 38 9.87 9.36 -4.03
CA ILE A 38 8.42 9.51 -4.03
C ILE A 38 7.90 8.65 -5.18
N LEU A 39 6.97 7.76 -4.88
CA LEU A 39 6.30 6.89 -5.85
C LEU A 39 4.81 7.14 -5.79
N THR A 40 4.16 7.16 -6.94
CA THR A 40 2.70 7.22 -7.02
C THR A 40 2.09 5.86 -6.71
N PHE A 41 0.81 5.85 -6.31
CA PHE A 41 0.10 4.59 -6.08
C PHE A 41 -0.03 3.78 -7.36
N TYR A 42 -0.19 4.46 -8.50
CA TYR A 42 -0.20 3.85 -9.82
C TYR A 42 1.09 3.09 -10.12
N GLU A 43 2.26 3.69 -9.88
CA GLU A 43 3.55 3.01 -10.09
C GLU A 43 3.71 1.73 -9.25
N LEU A 44 3.11 1.71 -8.05
CA LEU A 44 3.23 0.59 -7.11
C LEU A 44 2.16 -0.49 -7.29
N LEU A 45 0.96 -0.11 -7.72
CA LEU A 45 -0.16 -1.05 -7.87
C LEU A 45 -0.32 -1.52 -9.32
N GLU A 46 -0.01 -0.67 -10.28
CA GLU A 46 -0.29 -0.91 -11.70
C GLU A 46 0.98 -0.82 -12.57
N GLY A 47 2.09 -0.33 -12.04
CA GLY A 47 3.33 -0.15 -12.78
C GLY A 47 3.97 -1.47 -13.23
N GLU A 48 4.63 -1.43 -14.39
CA GLU A 48 5.31 -2.58 -15.00
C GLU A 48 6.36 -3.22 -14.07
N GLU A 49 7.06 -2.40 -13.29
CA GLU A 49 8.07 -2.83 -12.30
C GLU A 49 7.49 -3.72 -11.19
N THR A 50 6.18 -3.62 -10.95
CA THR A 50 5.47 -4.40 -9.92
C THR A 50 4.73 -5.59 -10.50
N GLN A 51 4.73 -5.77 -11.83
CA GLN A 51 4.11 -6.94 -12.45
C GLN A 51 4.74 -8.23 -11.92
N GLY A 52 3.89 -9.14 -11.44
CA GLY A 52 4.30 -10.38 -10.80
C GLY A 52 4.54 -10.29 -9.29
N ARG A 53 4.40 -9.11 -8.67
CA ARG A 53 4.37 -8.97 -7.20
C ARG A 53 2.99 -9.25 -6.64
N GLU A 54 2.95 -9.71 -5.39
CA GLU A 54 1.70 -10.07 -4.72
C GLU A 54 0.78 -8.86 -4.47
N PHE A 55 1.34 -7.64 -4.40
CA PHE A 55 0.59 -6.41 -4.19
C PHE A 55 0.22 -5.69 -5.51
N HIS A 56 0.58 -6.27 -6.66
CA HIS A 56 0.14 -5.75 -7.94
C HIS A 56 -1.38 -5.90 -8.07
N GLN A 57 -2.06 -4.84 -8.51
CA GLN A 57 -3.51 -4.70 -8.55
C GLN A 57 -4.19 -4.88 -7.17
N LEU A 58 -3.45 -4.67 -6.08
CA LEU A 58 -4.04 -4.65 -4.75
C LEU A 58 -5.00 -3.46 -4.64
N ASP A 59 -6.13 -3.68 -3.97
CA ASP A 59 -7.11 -2.63 -3.72
C ASP A 59 -6.46 -1.45 -2.97
N GLU A 60 -6.68 -0.23 -3.47
CA GLU A 60 -6.07 0.99 -2.95
C GLU A 60 -6.36 1.18 -1.46
N ILE A 61 -7.55 0.79 -0.98
CA ILE A 61 -7.94 0.94 0.43
C ILE A 61 -7.06 0.03 1.31
N ILE A 62 -6.76 -1.18 0.85
CA ILE A 62 -5.88 -2.11 1.55
C ILE A 62 -4.43 -1.61 1.51
N PHE A 63 -3.99 -1.12 0.35
CA PHE A 63 -2.66 -0.55 0.18
C PHE A 63 -2.44 0.66 1.10
N LEU A 64 -3.40 1.58 1.16
CA LEU A 64 -3.36 2.75 2.03
C LEU A 64 -3.37 2.36 3.52
N LYS A 65 -4.12 1.32 3.91
CA LYS A 65 -4.05 0.77 5.28
C LYS A 65 -2.66 0.22 5.60
N ALA A 66 -2.01 -0.46 4.66
CA ALA A 66 -0.65 -0.95 4.83
C ALA A 66 0.37 0.19 4.95
N LEU A 67 0.27 1.21 4.10
CA LEU A 67 1.14 2.39 4.14
C LEU A 67 1.00 3.17 5.46
N LYS A 68 -0.22 3.32 5.99
CA LYS A 68 -0.45 3.94 7.30
C LYS A 68 0.28 3.24 8.45
N ILE A 69 0.50 1.92 8.35
CA ILE A 69 1.28 1.17 9.34
C ILE A 69 2.78 1.49 9.22
N LEU A 70 3.29 1.62 7.99
CA LEU A 70 4.66 2.05 7.72
C LEU A 70 4.90 3.49 8.16
N GLU A 71 3.93 4.39 7.94
CA GLU A 71 3.94 5.77 8.44
C GLU A 71 4.08 5.85 9.95
N LYS A 72 3.24 5.09 10.68
CA LYS A 72 3.34 5.00 12.14
C LYS A 72 4.70 4.50 12.62
N SER A 73 5.39 3.71 11.80
CA SER A 73 6.73 3.20 12.09
C SER A 73 7.86 4.12 11.61
N GLY A 74 7.54 5.26 10.97
CA GLY A 74 8.51 6.20 10.42
C GLY A 74 9.24 5.73 9.16
N LYS A 75 8.72 4.69 8.48
CA LYS A 75 9.32 4.05 7.30
C LYS A 75 8.76 4.55 5.98
N ALA A 76 7.64 5.24 6.02
CA ALA A 76 6.97 5.81 4.85
C ALA A 76 6.26 7.12 5.25
N ALA A 77 5.88 7.92 4.27
CA ALA A 77 5.04 9.10 4.40
C ALA A 77 4.09 9.14 3.20
N VAL A 78 2.78 9.10 3.45
CA VAL A 78 1.78 9.20 2.38
C VAL A 78 1.60 10.67 2.03
N ILE A 79 1.58 10.97 0.74
CA ILE A 79 1.49 12.30 0.18
C ILE A 79 0.26 12.34 -0.72
N GLU A 80 -0.61 13.32 -0.54
CA GLU A 80 -1.77 13.55 -1.40
C GLU A 80 -1.70 14.99 -1.93
N ILE A 81 -1.66 15.16 -3.26
CA ILE A 81 -1.54 16.45 -3.93
C ILE A 81 -2.53 16.48 -5.08
N ASP A 82 -3.44 17.45 -5.09
CA ASP A 82 -4.45 17.64 -6.16
C ASP A 82 -5.25 16.37 -6.50
N GLY A 83 -5.52 15.54 -5.50
CA GLY A 83 -6.23 14.26 -5.67
C GLY A 83 -5.35 13.10 -6.15
N ASN A 84 -4.08 13.33 -6.44
CA ASN A 84 -3.11 12.27 -6.70
C ASN A 84 -2.45 11.79 -5.40
N LYS A 85 -2.42 10.47 -5.22
CA LYS A 85 -1.81 9.82 -4.06
C LYS A 85 -0.44 9.27 -4.41
N GLY A 86 0.52 9.57 -3.54
CA GLY A 86 1.86 9.06 -3.57
C GLY A 86 2.35 8.68 -2.18
N VAL A 87 3.53 8.07 -2.14
CA VAL A 87 4.19 7.66 -0.92
C VAL A 87 5.68 7.89 -1.07
N LYS A 88 6.28 8.48 -0.04
CA LYS A 88 7.72 8.57 0.13
C LYS A 88 8.17 7.49 1.10
N PHE A 89 9.08 6.62 0.69
CA PHE A 89 9.70 5.66 1.59
C PHE A 89 10.95 6.24 2.25
N VAL A 90 11.18 5.94 3.53
CA VAL A 90 12.28 6.48 4.35
C VAL A 90 13.17 5.37 4.87
#